data_AF-A0A345XKH1-F1
#
_entry.id   AF-A0A345XKH1-F1
#
_cell.length_a   1.000
_cell.length_b   1.000
_cell.length_c   1.000
_cell.angle_alpha   90.00
_cell.angle_beta   90.00
_cell.angle_gamma   90.00
#
_symmetry.space_group_name_H-M   'P 1'
#
loop_
_entity.id
_entity.type
_entity.pdbx_description
1 polymer ?
#
loop_
_entity_poly.entity_id
_entity_poly.type
_entity_poly.pdbx_seq_one_letter_code
_entity_poly.pdbx_strand_id
1 'polypeptide(L)'
;MVCFADPAADGLSDGASWEHHEALARTVVGSGRAWISTVRLDGRAALRACVISFRTGRTDIDELVRAVNDTRGGPYGRTAATPRSPLSPAR
;
A
#
# COMPACT_ATOMS: atom_id res chain seq x y z
N MET A 1 0.43 -13.07 -4.78
CA MET A 1 -0.32 -11.89 -4.30
C MET A 1 0.51 -11.22 -3.22
N VAL A 2 0.63 -9.89 -3.25
CA VAL A 2 1.40 -9.12 -2.25
C VAL A 2 0.50 -8.03 -1.68
N CYS A 3 0.55 -7.88 -0.36
CA CYS A 3 -0.13 -6.80 0.35
C CYS A 3 0.91 -5.91 1.06
N PHE A 4 0.69 -4.61 1.04
CA PHE A 4 1.58 -3.61 1.63
C PHE A 4 0.76 -2.41 2.12
N ALA A 5 1.25 -1.75 3.17
CA ALA A 5 0.63 -0.55 3.70
C ALA A 5 1.53 0.66 3.43
N ASP A 6 0.93 1.83 3.30
CA ASP A 6 1.66 3.09 3.29
C ASP A 6 1.96 3.48 4.75
N PRO A 7 3.24 3.66 5.15
CA PRO A 7 3.59 4.08 6.50
C PRO A 7 2.99 5.43 6.90
N ALA A 8 2.59 6.28 5.94
CA ALA A 8 1.86 7.52 6.24
C ALA A 8 0.51 7.27 6.95
N ALA A 9 -0.04 6.05 6.85
CA ALA A 9 -1.25 5.65 7.55
C ALA A 9 -0.98 5.06 8.95
N ASP A 10 0.27 4.99 9.40
CA ASP A 10 0.60 4.50 10.74
C ASP A 10 0.07 5.48 11.81
N GLY A 11 -0.65 4.94 12.80
CA GLY A 11 -1.25 5.74 13.88
C GLY A 11 -2.58 6.41 13.52
N LEU A 12 -3.05 6.28 12.28
CA LEU A 12 -4.42 6.66 11.92
C LEU A 12 -5.43 5.70 12.55
N SER A 13 -6.66 6.20 12.77
CA SER A 13 -7.79 5.32 13.11
C SER A 13 -8.07 4.35 11.96
N ASP A 14 -8.76 3.23 12.24
CA ASP A 14 -9.07 2.22 11.21
C ASP A 14 -9.82 2.79 10.00
N GLY A 15 -10.75 3.73 10.24
CA GLY A 15 -11.49 4.42 9.19
C GLY A 15 -10.59 5.32 8.34
N ALA A 16 -9.80 6.17 8.99
CA ALA A 16 -8.88 7.08 8.29
C ALA A 16 -7.78 6.32 7.54
N SER A 17 -7.27 5.21 8.11
CA SER A 17 -6.33 4.32 7.44
C SER A 17 -6.96 3.68 6.19
N TRP A 18 -8.22 3.26 6.26
CA TRP A 18 -8.94 2.75 5.09
C TRP A 18 -9.10 3.81 4.00
N GLU A 19 -9.57 5.00 4.36
CA GLU A 19 -9.76 6.12 3.42
C GLU A 19 -8.44 6.54 2.76
N HIS A 20 -7.34 6.57 3.51
CA HIS A 20 -5.99 6.84 2.99
C HIS A 20 -5.60 5.85 1.89
N HIS A 21 -5.71 4.54 2.18
CA HIS A 21 -5.35 3.51 1.20
C HIS A 21 -6.33 3.47 0.01
N GLU A 22 -7.62 3.77 0.23
CA GLU A 22 -8.63 3.80 -0.83
C GLU A 22 -8.40 4.98 -1.78
N ALA A 23 -8.05 6.16 -1.25
CA ALA A 23 -7.64 7.31 -2.05
C ALA A 23 -6.37 7.01 -2.86
N LEU A 24 -5.36 6.36 -2.25
CA LEU A 24 -4.13 5.99 -2.96
C LEU A 24 -4.40 5.00 -4.09
N ALA A 25 -5.18 3.95 -3.82
CA ALA A 25 -5.58 2.98 -4.84
C ALA A 25 -6.35 3.64 -5.99
N ARG A 26 -7.30 4.52 -5.67
CA ARG A 26 -8.10 5.24 -6.67
C ARG A 26 -7.23 6.10 -7.58
N THR A 27 -6.25 6.81 -7.02
CA THR A 27 -5.33 7.65 -7.80
C THR A 27 -4.41 6.82 -8.69
N VAL A 28 -3.84 5.72 -8.16
CA VAL A 28 -3.01 4.80 -8.96
C VAL A 28 -3.80 4.19 -10.11
N VAL A 29 -5.00 3.66 -9.84
CA VAL A 29 -5.88 3.09 -10.89
C VAL A 29 -6.32 4.17 -11.89
N GLY A 30 -6.70 5.35 -11.40
CA GLY A 30 -7.10 6.50 -12.23
C GLY A 30 -5.98 7.02 -13.13
N SER A 31 -4.71 6.81 -12.77
CA SER A 31 -3.57 7.15 -13.62
C SER A 31 -3.43 6.24 -14.86
N GLY A 32 -4.07 5.07 -14.86
CA GLY A 32 -3.94 4.07 -15.93
C GLY A 32 -2.60 3.33 -15.97
N ARG A 33 -1.66 3.63 -15.06
CA ARG A 33 -0.30 3.06 -15.05
C ARG A 33 -0.23 1.67 -14.39
N ALA A 34 -1.10 1.42 -13.41
CA ALA A 34 -1.14 0.15 -12.70
C ALA A 34 -2.52 -0.10 -12.09
N TRP A 35 -2.79 -1.37 -11.74
CA TRP A 35 -4.01 -1.75 -11.04
C TRP A 35 -3.70 -2.34 -9.67
N ILE A 36 -4.31 -1.78 -8.62
CA ILE A 36 -4.24 -2.25 -7.23
C ILE A 36 -5.60 -2.09 -6.57
N SER A 37 -5.84 -2.84 -5.50
CA SER A 37 -7.06 -2.71 -4.68
C SER A 37 -6.70 -2.48 -3.21
N THR A 38 -7.63 -1.94 -2.44
CA THR A 38 -7.55 -2.01 -0.97
C THR A 38 -8.00 -3.37 -0.46
N VAL A 39 -7.57 -3.72 0.75
CA VAL A 39 -7.94 -4.94 1.48
C VAL A 39 -7.82 -4.70 2.98
N ARG A 40 -8.56 -5.47 3.80
CA ARG A 40 -8.32 -5.58 5.24
C ARG A 40 -7.62 -6.91 5.54
N LEU A 41 -6.50 -6.85 6.26
CA LEU A 41 -5.79 -8.00 6.79
C LEU A 41 -5.74 -7.90 8.30
N ASP A 42 -6.37 -8.84 8.99
CA ASP A 42 -6.47 -8.82 10.46
C ASP A 42 -6.98 -7.46 11.01
N GLY A 43 -8.06 -6.96 10.40
CA GLY A 43 -8.64 -5.64 10.70
C GLY A 43 -7.91 -4.43 10.13
N ARG A 44 -6.63 -4.57 9.72
CA ARG A 44 -5.79 -3.45 9.25
C ARG A 44 -5.95 -3.19 7.76
N ALA A 45 -6.11 -1.94 7.36
CA ALA A 45 -6.17 -1.54 5.96
C ALA A 45 -4.80 -1.69 5.28
N ALA A 46 -4.80 -2.17 4.04
CA ALA A 46 -3.62 -2.30 3.19
C ALA A 46 -3.99 -2.18 1.71
N LEU A 47 -2.98 -2.00 0.86
CA LEU A 47 -3.06 -2.16 -0.59
C LEU A 47 -2.70 -3.60 -0.97
N ARG A 48 -3.23 -4.05 -2.10
CA ARG A 48 -3.04 -5.37 -2.65
C ARG A 48 -2.72 -5.30 -4.13
N ALA A 49 -1.60 -5.92 -4.51
CA ALA A 49 -1.21 -6.15 -5.89
C ALA A 49 -1.45 -7.63 -6.27
N CYS A 50 -2.39 -7.84 -7.19
CA CYS A 50 -2.71 -9.15 -7.75
C CYS A 50 -1.93 -9.35 -9.06
N VAL A 51 -0.68 -9.82 -8.96
CA VAL A 51 0.11 -10.21 -10.13
C VAL A 51 -0.35 -11.60 -10.59
N ILE A 52 -1.25 -11.64 -11.57
CA ILE A 52 -1.89 -12.88 -12.05
C ILE A 52 -1.74 -13.11 -13.57
N SER A 53 -1.26 -12.12 -14.31
CA SER A 53 -1.07 -12.21 -15.76
C SER A 53 0.31 -12.81 -16.07
N PHE A 54 0.36 -13.83 -16.94
CA PHE A 54 1.63 -14.42 -17.41
C PHE A 54 2.49 -13.44 -18.21
N ARG A 55 1.90 -12.34 -18.69
CA ARG A 55 2.60 -11.26 -19.41
C ARG A 55 3.31 -10.28 -18.48
N THR A 56 2.98 -10.28 -17.20
CA THR A 56 3.57 -9.33 -16.24
C THR A 56 5.05 -9.64 -16.05
N GLY A 57 5.90 -8.68 -16.43
CA GLY A 57 7.35 -8.75 -16.30
C GLY A 57 7.88 -7.72 -15.30
N ARG A 58 9.22 -7.62 -15.23
CA ARG A 58 9.91 -6.71 -14.31
C ARG A 58 9.51 -5.24 -14.51
N THR A 59 9.39 -4.79 -15.76
CA THR A 59 9.03 -3.40 -16.09
C THR A 59 7.66 -3.01 -15.55
N ASP A 60 6.67 -3.92 -15.59
CA ASP A 60 5.33 -3.66 -15.05
C ASP A 60 5.35 -3.51 -13.53
N ILE A 61 6.18 -4.29 -12.84
CA ILE A 61 6.36 -4.19 -11.39
C ILE A 61 7.08 -2.89 -11.01
N ASP A 62 8.14 -2.54 -11.74
CA ASP A 62 8.84 -1.27 -11.54
C ASP A 62 7.88 -0.08 -11.76
N GLU A 63 6.99 -0.17 -12.74
CA GLU A 63 5.98 0.85 -13.03
C GLU A 63 4.90 0.94 -11.93
N LEU A 64 4.44 -0.19 -11.39
CA LEU A 64 3.58 -0.21 -10.21
C LEU A 64 4.24 0.49 -9.01
N VAL A 65 5.50 0.19 -8.73
CA VAL A 65 6.24 0.81 -7.61
C VAL A 65 6.38 2.31 -7.83
N ARG A 66 6.68 2.76 -9.05
CA ARG A 66 6.73 4.19 -9.40
C ARG A 66 5.38 4.86 -9.22
N ALA A 67 4.31 4.29 -9.76
CA ALA A 67 2.97 4.87 -9.67
C ALA A 67 2.51 5.08 -8.21
N VAL A 68 2.78 4.12 -7.33
CA VAL A 68 2.52 4.26 -5.88
C VAL A 68 3.40 5.35 -5.26
N ASN A 69 4.70 5.36 -5.58
CA ASN A 69 5.65 6.33 -5.02
C ASN A 69 5.40 7.77 -5.47
N ASP A 70 4.95 7.97 -6.70
CA ASP A 70 4.61 9.29 -7.25
C ASP A 70 3.32 9.81 -6.59
N THR A 71 2.34 8.92 -6.40
CA THR A 71 1.06 9.27 -5.75
C THR A 71 1.25 9.71 -4.29
N ARG A 72 2.19 9.10 -3.56
CA ARG A 72 2.53 9.53 -2.20
C ARG A 72 3.44 10.78 -2.13
N GLY A 73 3.98 11.26 -3.26
CA GLY A 73 4.86 12.45 -3.34
C GLY A 73 6.37 12.21 -3.10
N GLY A 74 6.98 11.16 -3.67
CA GLY A 74 8.35 10.69 -3.38
C GLY A 74 9.53 11.68 -3.62
N PRO A 75 10.75 11.39 -3.08
CA PRO A 75 11.44 10.12 -3.31
C PRO A 75 11.72 9.21 -2.08
N TYR A 76 11.54 9.71 -0.85
CA TYR A 76 11.52 8.93 0.41
C TYR A 76 10.61 9.68 1.40
N GLY A 77 9.35 9.27 1.57
CA GLY A 77 8.47 9.83 2.61
C GLY A 77 8.92 9.37 3.99
N ARG A 78 9.87 10.10 4.60
CA ARG A 78 10.39 9.87 5.96
C ARG A 78 9.35 10.33 6.99
N THR A 79 8.77 9.38 7.71
CA THR A 79 8.65 9.48 9.17
C THR A 79 9.33 8.25 9.74
N ALA A 80 10.18 8.44 10.75
CA ALA A 80 10.90 7.37 11.41
C ALA A 80 9.92 6.26 11.83
N ALA A 81 10.18 5.03 11.40
CA ALA A 81 9.49 3.88 11.95
C ALA A 81 9.77 3.86 13.46
N THR A 82 8.75 4.14 14.27
CA THR A 82 8.77 3.75 15.68
C THR A 82 9.00 2.24 15.72
N PRO A 83 9.92 1.72 16.56
CA PRO A 83 10.13 0.28 16.65
C PRO A 83 8.79 -0.38 16.95
N ARG A 84 8.35 -1.31 16.10
CA ARG A 84 7.16 -2.12 16.38
C ARG A 84 7.40 -2.81 17.72
N SER A 85 6.60 -2.47 18.73
CA SER A 85 6.57 -3.25 19.98
C SER A 85 6.38 -4.72 19.61
N PRO A 86 7.14 -5.65 20.22
CA PRO A 86 6.95 -7.06 19.97
C PRO A 86 5.50 -7.42 20.30
N LEU A 87 4.85 -8.09 19.34
CA LEU A 87 3.52 -8.66 19.51
C LEU A 87 3.51 -9.46 20.82
N SER A 88 2.65 -9.07 21.75
CA SER A 88 2.39 -9.84 22.97
C SER A 88 1.82 -11.20 22.56
N PRO A 89 2.28 -12.33 23.14
CA PRO A 89 1.79 -13.64 22.74
C PRO A 89 0.29 -13.74 23.03
N ALA A 90 -0.45 -14.24 22.04
CA ALA A 90 -1.87 -14.56 22.17
C ALA A 90 -2.07 -15.56 23.32
N ARG A 91 -3.05 -15.28 24.18
CA ARG A 91 -3.52 -16.16 25.26
C ARG A 91 -4.37 -17.29 24.70
#